data_AF-A0A377PZZ7-F1
#
_entry.id   AF-A0A377PZZ7-F1
#
_cell.length_a   1.000
_cell.length_b   1.000
_cell.length_c   1.000
_cell.angle_alpha   90.00
_cell.angle_beta   90.00
_cell.angle_gamma   90.00
#
_symmetry.space_group_name_H-M   'P 1'
#
loop_
_entity.id
_entity.type
_entity.pdbx_description
1 polymer ?
#
loop_
_entity_poly.entity_id
_entity_poly.type
_entity_poly.pdbx_seq_one_letter_code
_entity_poly.pdbx_strand_id
1 'polypeptide(L)'
;MDKVELGSRTAKEGFKNESFVIEIFNNWENESLAQEWLKAMGYNLREIENVNATKIKGSFKADVQVVVLVQIKLQKLQDVQNIQVKLVSNPQGFNQIDKRWLESYQELWNIPNDIYEILQYFVGEIPPKIENPKDARRMFFNEFSINEQKKILRFFSENQALIVNDILKGRGQFASEWFLVILRLESLQWILKPINEVINFYSGKVEFSPQGSLKIGKITMQRKGGDGGRESAKMLQFKINPCELFG
;
A
#
# COMPACT_ATOMS: atom_id res chain seq x y z
N MET A 1 27.09 3.12 1.96
CA MET A 1 26.17 3.25 0.81
C MET A 1 25.43 4.57 0.98
N ASP A 2 25.42 5.41 -0.05
CA ASP A 2 24.73 6.71 0.00
C ASP A 2 23.20 6.52 0.06
N LYS A 3 22.46 7.48 0.65
CA LYS A 3 21.00 7.43 0.77
C LYS A 3 20.30 7.41 -0.58
N VAL A 4 20.87 8.08 -1.59
CA VAL A 4 20.34 8.07 -2.96
C VAL A 4 20.52 6.69 -3.61
N GLU A 5 21.71 6.11 -3.44
CA GLU A 5 22.05 4.78 -3.92
C GLU A 5 21.17 3.70 -3.27
N LEU A 6 20.94 3.78 -1.95
CA LEU A 6 20.03 2.90 -1.22
C LEU A 6 18.58 3.01 -1.70
N GLY A 7 18.08 4.23 -1.93
CA GLY A 7 16.74 4.43 -2.48
C GLY A 7 16.58 3.85 -3.90
N SER A 8 17.57 4.06 -4.76
CA SER A 8 17.60 3.53 -6.13
C SER A 8 17.66 2.00 -6.15
N ARG A 9 18.51 1.40 -5.30
CA ARG A 9 18.61 -0.05 -5.14
C ARG A 9 17.29 -0.66 -4.65
N THR A 10 16.67 -0.04 -3.65
CA THR A 10 15.36 -0.48 -3.10
C THR A 10 14.28 -0.48 -4.19
N ALA A 11 14.23 0.55 -5.03
CA ALA A 11 13.27 0.62 -6.14
C ALA A 11 13.52 -0.46 -7.21
N LYS A 12 14.78 -0.69 -7.59
CA LYS A 12 15.16 -1.75 -8.54
C LYS A 12 14.85 -3.14 -8.00
N GLU A 13 15.09 -3.38 -6.71
CA GLU A 13 14.71 -4.62 -6.05
C GLU A 13 13.19 -4.81 -6.10
N GLY A 14 12.40 -3.76 -5.86
CA GLY A 14 10.94 -3.74 -6.07
C GLY A 14 10.50 -4.31 -7.43
N PHE A 15 11.03 -3.78 -8.53
CA PHE A 15 10.68 -4.23 -9.89
C PHE A 15 11.07 -5.68 -10.18
N LYS A 16 12.21 -6.15 -9.64
CA LYS A 16 12.62 -7.56 -9.79
C LYS A 16 11.63 -8.51 -9.13
N ASN A 17 10.81 -8.04 -8.18
CA ASN A 17 9.85 -8.89 -7.47
C ASN A 17 8.59 -9.12 -8.26
N GLU A 18 8.09 -8.10 -8.95
CA GLU A 18 6.96 -8.25 -9.86
C GLU A 18 7.31 -9.27 -10.95
N SER A 19 8.50 -9.15 -11.56
CA SER A 19 9.03 -10.13 -12.52
C SER A 19 9.14 -11.53 -11.91
N PHE A 20 9.68 -11.66 -10.69
CA PHE A 20 9.74 -12.93 -9.98
C PHE A 20 8.35 -13.57 -9.81
N VAL A 21 7.35 -12.82 -9.32
CA VAL A 21 5.99 -13.34 -9.13
C VAL A 21 5.37 -13.77 -10.47
N ILE A 22 5.58 -12.99 -11.53
CA ILE A 22 5.10 -13.30 -12.87
C ILE A 22 5.74 -14.59 -13.40
N GLU A 23 7.07 -14.74 -13.27
CA GLU A 23 7.80 -15.93 -13.70
C GLU A 23 7.32 -17.17 -12.95
N ILE A 24 7.12 -17.07 -11.64
CA ILE A 24 6.60 -18.15 -10.79
C ILE A 24 5.21 -18.60 -11.27
N PHE A 25 4.24 -17.69 -11.39
CA PHE A 25 2.89 -18.05 -11.87
C PHE A 25 2.87 -18.59 -13.30
N ASN A 26 3.69 -18.05 -14.21
CA ASN A 26 3.77 -18.54 -15.59
C ASN A 26 4.44 -19.93 -15.69
N ASN A 27 5.15 -20.38 -14.65
CA ASN A 27 5.75 -21.72 -14.58
C ASN A 27 5.01 -22.64 -13.59
N TRP A 28 3.71 -22.42 -13.37
CA TRP A 28 2.96 -23.07 -12.28
C TRP A 28 2.98 -24.61 -12.28
N GLU A 29 3.13 -25.24 -13.45
CA GLU A 29 3.20 -26.70 -13.56
C GLU A 29 4.47 -27.28 -12.91
N ASN A 30 5.59 -26.54 -12.98
CA ASN A 30 6.90 -26.98 -12.50
C ASN A 30 7.37 -26.24 -11.24
N GLU A 31 6.60 -25.27 -10.75
CA GLU A 31 6.96 -24.41 -9.64
C GLU A 31 6.05 -24.63 -8.43
N SER A 32 6.59 -25.24 -7.37
CA SER A 32 5.83 -25.55 -6.16
C SER A 32 5.27 -24.29 -5.51
N LEU A 33 6.00 -23.17 -5.57
CA LEU A 33 5.56 -21.91 -4.98
C LEU A 33 4.29 -21.37 -5.65
N ALA A 34 4.18 -21.47 -6.97
CA ALA A 34 2.98 -21.08 -7.71
C ALA A 34 1.78 -21.96 -7.35
N GLN A 35 2.01 -23.27 -7.23
CA GLN A 35 0.98 -24.23 -6.83
C GLN A 35 0.45 -23.96 -5.42
N GLU A 36 1.34 -23.57 -4.50
CA GLU A 36 0.97 -23.13 -3.16
C GLU A 36 0.14 -21.85 -3.17
N TRP A 37 0.53 -20.85 -3.97
CA TRP A 37 -0.24 -19.61 -4.13
C TRP A 37 -1.63 -19.85 -4.73
N LEU A 38 -1.72 -20.65 -5.79
CA LEU A 38 -3.00 -21.00 -6.42
C LEU A 38 -3.92 -21.74 -5.42
N LYS A 39 -3.38 -22.67 -4.63
CA LYS A 39 -4.14 -23.32 -3.54
C LYS A 39 -4.59 -22.33 -2.47
N ALA A 40 -3.73 -21.40 -2.07
CA ALA A 40 -4.07 -20.35 -1.11
C ALA A 40 -5.16 -19.40 -1.64
N MET A 41 -5.24 -19.24 -2.96
CA MET A 41 -6.32 -18.52 -3.64
C MET A 41 -7.61 -19.34 -3.79
N GLY A 42 -7.61 -20.61 -3.36
CA GLY A 42 -8.78 -21.49 -3.40
C GLY A 42 -8.91 -22.35 -4.65
N TYR A 43 -7.92 -22.36 -5.54
CA TYR A 43 -7.99 -23.18 -6.76
C TYR A 43 -7.69 -24.66 -6.48
N ASN A 44 -8.47 -25.53 -7.13
CA ASN A 44 -8.13 -26.93 -7.28
C ASN A 44 -7.18 -27.08 -8.48
N LEU A 45 -5.91 -27.44 -8.23
CA LEU A 45 -4.88 -27.55 -9.29
C LEU A 45 -5.25 -28.53 -10.40
N ARG A 46 -6.11 -29.53 -10.13
CA ARG A 46 -6.54 -30.51 -11.14
C ARG A 46 -7.53 -29.92 -12.16
N GLU A 47 -8.16 -28.81 -11.82
CA GLU A 47 -9.12 -28.11 -12.67
C GLU A 47 -8.44 -26.98 -13.47
N ILE A 48 -7.19 -26.63 -13.16
CA ILE A 48 -6.47 -25.58 -13.87
C ILE A 48 -5.95 -26.13 -15.19
N GLU A 49 -6.36 -25.49 -16.29
CA GLU A 49 -5.83 -25.77 -17.63
C GLU A 49 -4.61 -24.90 -17.95
N ASN A 50 -4.62 -23.64 -17.50
CA ASN A 50 -3.57 -22.67 -17.79
C ASN A 50 -3.54 -21.55 -16.75
N VAL A 51 -2.36 -20.99 -16.51
CA VAL A 51 -2.15 -19.79 -15.72
C VAL A 51 -1.29 -18.82 -16.52
N ASN A 52 -1.77 -17.59 -16.68
CA ASN A 52 -1.01 -16.52 -17.30
C ASN A 52 -0.92 -15.30 -16.37
N ALA A 53 0.29 -14.94 -15.96
CA ALA A 53 0.55 -13.76 -15.17
C ALA A 53 1.19 -12.65 -16.02
N THR A 54 0.70 -11.43 -15.86
CA THR A 54 1.22 -10.24 -16.53
C THR A 54 1.36 -9.07 -15.59
N LYS A 55 2.32 -8.19 -15.89
CA LYS A 55 2.51 -6.94 -15.15
C LYS A 55 1.42 -5.94 -15.51
N ILE A 56 0.78 -5.37 -14.50
CA ILE A 56 -0.11 -4.22 -14.67
C ILE A 56 0.77 -2.96 -14.79
N LYS A 57 0.63 -2.21 -15.88
CA LYS A 57 1.35 -0.95 -16.11
C LYS A 57 0.45 0.24 -15.78
N GLY A 58 1.03 1.29 -15.18
CA GLY A 58 0.33 2.52 -14.83
C GLY A 58 0.19 2.71 -13.31
N SER A 59 -0.62 3.68 -12.91
CA SER A 59 -0.86 4.00 -11.49
C SER A 59 -2.06 3.23 -10.95
N PHE A 60 -1.93 1.91 -10.88
CA PHE A 60 -2.94 1.00 -10.33
C PHE A 60 -2.50 0.42 -8.97
N LYS A 61 -3.44 -0.20 -8.26
CA LYS A 61 -3.14 -0.83 -6.97
C LYS A 61 -2.57 -2.22 -7.12
N ALA A 62 -3.13 -3.03 -8.00
CA ALA A 62 -2.55 -4.31 -8.31
C ALA A 62 -1.29 -4.15 -9.17
N ASP A 63 -0.29 -4.96 -8.86
CA ASP A 63 1.01 -4.97 -9.53
C ASP A 63 1.05 -6.07 -10.62
N VAL A 64 0.38 -7.20 -10.36
CA VAL A 64 0.32 -8.38 -11.24
C VAL A 64 -1.15 -8.78 -11.46
N GLN A 65 -1.51 -9.11 -12.69
CA GLN A 65 -2.77 -9.77 -13.03
C GLN A 65 -2.49 -11.21 -13.39
N VAL A 66 -3.16 -12.14 -12.71
CA VAL A 66 -3.11 -13.58 -12.96
C VAL A 66 -4.44 -14.01 -13.56
N VAL A 67 -4.40 -14.51 -14.78
CA VAL A 67 -5.55 -15.10 -15.48
C VAL A 67 -5.45 -16.61 -15.34
N VAL A 68 -6.45 -17.23 -14.73
CA VAL A 68 -6.53 -18.67 -14.53
C VAL A 68 -7.66 -19.24 -15.39
N LEU A 69 -7.32 -20.16 -16.28
CA LEU A 69 -8.30 -20.93 -17.04
C LEU A 69 -8.61 -22.21 -16.28
N VAL A 70 -9.88 -22.37 -15.89
CA VAL A 70 -10.35 -23.54 -15.15
C VAL A 70 -11.37 -24.34 -15.95
N GLN A 71 -11.24 -25.66 -15.93
CA GLN A 71 -12.18 -26.61 -16.49
C GLN A 71 -13.04 -27.20 -15.36
N ILE A 72 -14.32 -26.82 -15.32
CA ILE A 72 -15.30 -27.36 -14.39
C ILE A 72 -16.32 -28.17 -15.20
N LYS A 73 -16.27 -29.50 -15.07
CA LYS A 73 -17.10 -30.44 -15.85
C LYS A 73 -16.92 -30.23 -17.37
N LEU A 74 -17.91 -29.66 -18.05
CA LEU A 74 -17.90 -29.37 -19.49
C LEU A 74 -17.70 -27.87 -19.79
N GLN A 75 -17.46 -27.05 -18.77
CA GLN A 75 -17.32 -25.59 -18.91
C GLN A 75 -15.85 -25.16 -18.75
N LYS A 76 -15.42 -24.28 -19.65
CA LYS A 76 -14.15 -23.53 -19.55
C LYS A 76 -14.48 -22.14 -19.04
N LEU A 77 -13.95 -21.78 -17.88
CA LEU A 77 -14.13 -20.46 -17.28
C LEU A 77 -12.78 -19.78 -17.17
N GLN A 78 -12.80 -18.46 -17.32
CA GLN A 78 -11.64 -17.61 -17.11
C GLN A 78 -11.89 -16.81 -15.84
N ASP A 79 -10.97 -16.92 -14.88
CA ASP A 79 -10.95 -16.10 -13.68
C ASP A 79 -9.75 -15.15 -13.71
N VAL A 80 -9.97 -13.91 -13.28
CA VAL A 80 -8.98 -12.82 -13.36
C VAL A 80 -8.71 -12.30 -11.97
N GLN A 81 -7.47 -12.47 -11.53
CA GLN A 81 -7.05 -12.20 -10.16
C GLN A 81 -5.97 -11.12 -10.14
N ASN A 82 -6.28 -10.01 -9.49
CA ASN A 82 -5.38 -8.86 -9.36
C ASN A 82 -4.63 -8.94 -8.02
N ILE A 83 -3.31 -8.92 -8.06
CA ILE A 83 -2.43 -9.13 -6.90
C ILE A 83 -1.56 -7.89 -6.68
N GLN A 84 -1.61 -7.32 -5.48
CA GLN A 84 -0.61 -6.39 -4.98
C GLN A 84 0.56 -7.18 -4.39
N VAL A 85 1.80 -6.82 -4.74
CA VAL A 85 3.02 -7.49 -4.30
C VAL A 85 3.83 -6.57 -3.39
N LYS A 86 4.30 -7.09 -2.25
CA LYS A 86 5.28 -6.44 -1.38
C LYS A 86 6.44 -7.40 -1.10
N LEU A 87 7.63 -7.09 -1.61
CA LEU A 87 8.85 -7.70 -1.09
C LEU A 87 9.33 -6.92 0.12
N VAL A 88 9.75 -7.66 1.13
CA VAL A 88 10.38 -7.12 2.33
C VAL A 88 11.67 -7.89 2.58
N SER A 89 12.73 -7.17 2.95
CA SER A 89 14.03 -7.72 3.35
C SER A 89 14.37 -7.45 4.81
N ASN A 90 13.49 -6.74 5.52
CA ASN A 90 13.59 -6.43 6.94
C ASN A 90 12.20 -6.62 7.59
N PRO A 91 12.02 -7.57 8.53
CA PRO A 91 10.74 -7.83 9.20
C PRO A 91 10.12 -6.62 9.90
N GLN A 92 10.92 -5.59 10.21
CA GLN A 92 10.49 -4.35 10.85
C GLN A 92 10.35 -3.18 9.87
N GLY A 93 10.42 -3.46 8.56
CA GLY A 93 10.39 -2.47 7.50
C GLY A 93 8.99 -1.87 7.28
N PHE A 94 8.94 -0.57 7.02
CA PHE A 94 7.71 0.12 6.61
C PHE A 94 7.69 0.37 5.11
N ASN A 95 6.68 -0.17 4.43
CA ASN A 95 6.51 -0.07 2.99
C ASN A 95 5.41 0.93 2.64
N GLN A 96 5.59 1.64 1.53
CA GLN A 96 4.56 2.54 0.98
C GLN A 96 3.41 1.72 0.37
N ILE A 97 2.17 2.15 0.66
CA ILE A 97 0.93 1.61 0.07
C ILE A 97 0.17 2.63 -0.77
N ASP A 98 0.25 3.92 -0.43
CA ASP A 98 -0.22 5.02 -1.28
C ASP A 98 0.63 6.27 -1.06
N LYS A 99 0.72 7.11 -2.09
CA LYS A 99 1.39 8.42 -2.06
C LYS A 99 0.91 9.27 -3.22
N ARG A 100 0.34 10.44 -2.92
CA ARG A 100 -0.14 11.43 -3.91
C ARG A 100 -0.01 12.84 -3.36
N TRP A 101 -0.21 13.83 -4.24
CA TRP A 101 -0.45 15.21 -3.84
C TRP A 101 -1.78 15.32 -3.09
N LEU A 102 -1.90 16.31 -2.20
CA LEU A 102 -3.14 16.49 -1.43
C LEU A 102 -4.34 16.75 -2.33
N GLU A 103 -4.16 17.50 -3.42
CA GLU A 103 -5.22 17.78 -4.41
C GLU A 103 -5.90 16.49 -4.88
N SER A 104 -5.12 15.43 -5.14
CA SER A 104 -5.64 14.15 -5.59
C SER A 104 -6.49 13.45 -4.53
N TYR A 105 -6.13 13.61 -3.25
CA TYR A 105 -6.92 13.09 -2.14
C TYR A 105 -8.15 13.96 -1.86
N GLN A 106 -8.06 15.27 -2.06
CA GLN A 106 -9.19 16.18 -1.94
C GLN A 106 -10.30 15.79 -2.91
N GLU A 107 -9.96 15.55 -4.17
CA GLU A 107 -10.90 15.06 -5.18
C GLU A 107 -11.44 13.66 -4.83
N LEU A 108 -10.56 12.74 -4.41
CA LEU A 108 -10.93 11.33 -4.16
C LEU A 108 -11.88 11.16 -2.96
N TRP A 109 -11.67 11.96 -1.90
CA TRP A 109 -12.36 11.83 -0.62
C TRP A 109 -13.28 13.02 -0.30
N ASN A 110 -13.44 13.96 -1.24
CA ASN A 110 -14.18 15.21 -1.04
C ASN A 110 -13.75 15.92 0.26
N ILE A 111 -12.42 16.05 0.46
CA ILE A 111 -11.87 16.62 1.69
C ILE A 111 -12.38 18.06 1.85
N PRO A 112 -13.06 18.41 2.96
CA PRO A 112 -13.49 19.78 3.22
C PRO A 112 -12.30 20.75 3.24
N ASN A 113 -12.51 21.99 2.76
CA ASN A 113 -11.43 22.97 2.61
C ASN A 113 -10.66 23.25 3.92
N ASP A 114 -11.35 23.25 5.07
CA ASP A 114 -10.71 23.46 6.37
C ASP A 114 -9.83 22.28 6.80
N ILE A 115 -10.21 21.05 6.44
CA ILE A 115 -9.38 19.85 6.61
C ILE A 115 -8.20 19.86 5.63
N TYR A 116 -8.47 20.23 4.38
CA TYR A 116 -7.47 20.30 3.32
C TYR A 116 -6.34 21.26 3.69
N GLU A 117 -6.66 22.47 4.14
CA GLU A 117 -5.69 23.48 4.57
C GLU A 117 -4.80 22.96 5.72
N ILE A 118 -5.39 22.30 6.74
CA ILE A 118 -4.62 21.69 7.84
C ILE A 118 -3.63 20.65 7.29
N LEU A 119 -4.05 19.83 6.32
CA LEU A 119 -3.18 18.85 5.69
C LEU A 119 -2.06 19.52 4.88
N GLN A 120 -2.31 20.65 4.22
CA GLN A 120 -1.27 21.38 3.47
C GLN A 120 -0.14 21.85 4.38
N TYR A 121 -0.47 22.39 5.56
CA TYR A 121 0.53 22.70 6.60
C TYR A 121 1.26 21.44 7.07
N PHE A 122 0.54 20.33 7.25
CA PHE A 122 1.12 19.07 7.74
C PHE A 122 2.16 18.46 6.79
N VAL A 123 1.87 18.48 5.49
CA VAL A 123 2.79 17.93 4.48
C VAL A 123 3.83 18.95 4.01
N GLY A 124 3.62 20.24 4.29
CA GLY A 124 4.50 21.33 3.89
C GLY A 124 4.28 21.78 2.45
N GLU A 125 3.06 21.63 1.91
CA GLU A 125 2.65 22.31 0.67
C GLU A 125 2.60 23.83 0.88
N ILE A 126 2.24 24.27 2.09
CA ILE A 126 2.34 25.66 2.56
C ILE A 126 3.21 25.74 3.82
N PRO A 127 3.91 26.87 4.07
CA PRO A 127 4.83 27.02 5.19
C PRO A 127 4.09 27.01 6.54
N PRO A 128 4.76 26.65 7.66
CA PRO A 128 4.15 26.67 8.99
C PRO A 128 3.55 28.04 9.34
N LYS A 129 2.39 28.04 10.00
CA LYS A 129 1.70 29.26 10.48
C LYS A 129 2.01 29.64 11.92
N ILE A 130 2.91 28.91 12.58
CA ILE A 130 3.36 29.16 13.96
C ILE A 130 4.78 29.71 13.94
N GLU A 131 5.16 30.47 14.96
CA GLU A 131 6.47 31.15 15.00
C GLU A 131 7.66 30.19 15.15
N ASN A 132 7.51 29.13 15.95
CA ASN A 132 8.60 28.22 16.31
C ASN A 132 8.25 26.75 15.98
N PRO A 133 8.09 26.39 14.68
CA PRO A 133 7.80 25.02 14.29
C PRO A 133 9.02 24.13 14.49
N LYS A 134 8.79 22.86 14.87
CA LYS A 134 9.85 21.85 15.00
C LYS A 134 10.59 21.58 13.68
N ASP A 135 9.90 21.71 12.55
CA ASP A 135 10.45 21.61 11.20
C ASP A 135 10.03 22.85 10.42
N ALA A 136 10.98 23.70 10.01
CA ALA A 136 10.67 24.96 9.30
C ALA A 136 9.88 24.77 7.99
N ARG A 137 9.74 23.53 7.49
CA ARG A 137 9.08 23.21 6.22
C ARG A 137 7.63 22.76 6.37
N ARG A 138 7.16 22.43 7.57
CA ARG A 138 5.82 21.85 7.81
C ARG A 138 5.42 21.89 9.28
N MET A 139 4.17 21.56 9.58
CA MET A 139 3.71 21.33 10.95
C MET A 139 3.46 19.84 11.22
N PHE A 140 3.65 19.42 12.46
CA PHE A 140 3.19 18.14 12.98
C PHE A 140 1.81 18.29 13.60
N PHE A 141 1.00 17.22 13.67
CA PHE A 141 -0.37 17.33 14.17
C PHE A 141 -0.46 17.83 15.63
N ASN A 142 0.54 17.53 16.45
CA ASN A 142 0.64 18.02 17.83
C ASN A 142 0.98 19.52 17.95
N GLU A 143 1.30 20.20 16.84
CA GLU A 143 1.57 21.64 16.79
C GLU A 143 0.32 22.46 16.40
N PHE A 144 -0.78 21.81 16.02
CA PHE A 144 -2.05 22.49 15.71
C PHE A 144 -2.89 22.69 16.98
N SER A 145 -3.88 23.58 16.90
CA SER A 145 -4.83 23.77 18.00
C SER A 145 -5.65 22.50 18.28
N ILE A 146 -6.16 22.36 19.50
CA ILE A 146 -7.01 21.22 19.88
C ILE A 146 -8.24 21.11 18.96
N ASN A 147 -8.78 22.23 18.48
CA ASN A 147 -9.93 22.22 17.57
C ASN A 147 -9.56 21.62 16.20
N GLU A 148 -8.44 22.02 15.61
CA GLU A 148 -7.95 21.48 14.34
C GLU A 148 -7.58 20.00 14.46
N GLN A 149 -6.93 19.63 15.55
CA GLN A 149 -6.65 18.25 15.88
C GLN A 149 -7.92 17.39 15.92
N LYS A 150 -8.98 17.87 16.60
CA LYS A 150 -10.28 17.19 16.65
C LYS A 150 -10.93 17.06 15.27
N LYS A 151 -10.85 18.11 14.43
CA LYS A 151 -11.36 18.07 13.05
C LYS A 151 -10.69 16.98 12.22
N ILE A 152 -9.35 16.89 12.29
CA ILE A 152 -8.57 15.85 11.59
C ILE A 152 -8.99 14.46 12.08
N LEU A 153 -8.95 14.23 13.40
CA LEU A 153 -9.30 12.92 13.97
C LEU A 153 -10.73 12.52 13.59
N ARG A 154 -11.68 13.46 13.64
CA ARG A 154 -13.06 13.23 13.25
C ARG A 154 -13.18 12.85 11.78
N PHE A 155 -12.62 13.65 10.87
CA PHE A 155 -12.69 13.38 9.43
C PHE A 155 -12.17 11.99 9.07
N PHE A 156 -10.97 11.63 9.55
CA PHE A 156 -10.37 10.33 9.25
C PHE A 156 -11.09 9.17 9.96
N SER A 157 -11.72 9.39 11.11
CA SER A 157 -12.54 8.38 11.79
C SER A 157 -13.84 8.11 11.04
N GLU A 158 -14.56 9.17 10.66
CA GLU A 158 -15.84 9.07 9.94
C GLU A 158 -15.66 8.48 8.54
N ASN A 159 -14.51 8.71 7.89
CA ASN A 159 -14.23 8.24 6.54
C ASN A 159 -13.26 7.05 6.49
N GLN A 160 -12.99 6.39 7.61
CA GLN A 160 -11.94 5.36 7.70
C GLN A 160 -12.11 4.25 6.67
N ALA A 161 -13.31 3.67 6.58
CA ALA A 161 -13.57 2.54 5.68
C ALA A 161 -13.27 2.90 4.22
N LEU A 162 -13.70 4.08 3.77
CA LEU A 162 -13.44 4.60 2.44
C LEU A 162 -11.93 4.79 2.21
N ILE A 163 -11.25 5.49 3.11
CA ILE A 163 -9.83 5.81 3.01
C ILE A 163 -8.98 4.54 2.99
N VAL A 164 -9.21 3.61 3.92
CA VAL A 164 -8.43 2.37 4.02
C VAL A 164 -8.67 1.48 2.80
N ASN A 165 -9.91 1.39 2.30
CA ASN A 165 -10.21 0.66 1.07
C ASN A 165 -9.46 1.27 -0.12
N ASP A 166 -9.51 2.58 -0.29
CA ASP A 166 -8.85 3.26 -1.41
C ASP A 166 -7.33 3.10 -1.39
N ILE A 167 -6.68 3.19 -0.23
CA ILE A 167 -5.22 3.11 -0.13
C ILE A 167 -4.68 1.68 -0.17
N LEU A 168 -5.47 0.65 0.13
CA LEU A 168 -5.06 -0.76 0.06
C LEU A 168 -5.60 -1.49 -1.17
N LYS A 169 -6.91 -1.45 -1.41
CA LYS A 169 -7.59 -2.14 -2.51
C LYS A 169 -7.63 -1.29 -3.78
N GLY A 170 -7.93 -0.01 -3.64
CA GLY A 170 -8.20 0.88 -4.78
C GLY A 170 -9.56 0.61 -5.43
N ARG A 171 -9.77 1.19 -6.61
CA ARG A 171 -11.05 1.15 -7.34
C ARG A 171 -10.88 0.66 -8.77
N GLY A 172 -11.98 0.22 -9.37
CA GLY A 172 -12.05 -0.15 -10.79
C GLY A 172 -11.47 -1.52 -11.09
N GLN A 173 -11.27 -1.79 -12.39
CA GLN A 173 -10.92 -3.12 -12.91
C GLN A 173 -9.57 -3.68 -12.42
N PHE A 174 -8.69 -2.84 -11.90
CA PHE A 174 -7.37 -3.20 -11.36
C PHE A 174 -7.27 -2.96 -9.85
N ALA A 175 -8.41 -2.96 -9.16
CA ALA A 175 -8.43 -3.08 -7.71
C ALA A 175 -7.77 -4.41 -7.30
N SER A 176 -6.96 -4.36 -6.24
CA SER A 176 -6.27 -5.54 -5.72
C SER A 176 -7.28 -6.47 -5.05
N GLU A 177 -7.32 -7.74 -5.46
CA GLU A 177 -8.11 -8.77 -4.78
C GLU A 177 -7.25 -9.57 -3.79
N TRP A 178 -5.94 -9.62 -4.04
CA TRP A 178 -4.98 -10.32 -3.20
C TRP A 178 -3.81 -9.43 -2.82
N PHE A 179 -3.25 -9.69 -1.64
CA PHE A 179 -2.05 -9.05 -1.14
C PHE A 179 -1.00 -10.12 -0.85
N LEU A 180 0.06 -10.13 -1.65
CA LEU A 180 1.18 -11.05 -1.56
C LEU A 180 2.36 -10.34 -0.88
N VAL A 181 2.77 -10.83 0.29
CA VAL A 181 4.02 -10.41 0.93
C VAL A 181 5.05 -11.51 0.78
N ILE A 182 6.24 -11.15 0.28
CA ILE A 182 7.39 -12.03 0.17
C ILE A 182 8.48 -11.47 1.07
N LEU A 183 8.85 -12.21 2.11
CA LEU A 183 9.96 -11.90 2.99
C LEU A 183 11.18 -12.71 2.53
N ARG A 184 12.21 -12.01 2.04
CA ARG A 184 13.45 -12.64 1.56
C ARG A 184 14.57 -12.36 2.55
N LEU A 185 14.80 -13.33 3.43
CA LEU A 185 15.95 -13.40 4.33
C LEU A 185 16.93 -14.45 3.79
N GLU A 186 17.49 -15.31 4.65
CA GLU A 186 18.24 -16.50 4.23
C GLU A 186 17.33 -17.52 3.54
N SER A 187 16.08 -17.63 3.99
CA SER A 187 15.01 -18.39 3.34
C SER A 187 13.91 -17.46 2.82
N LEU A 188 13.18 -17.94 1.80
CA LEU A 188 12.01 -17.26 1.28
C LEU A 188 10.79 -17.66 2.11
N GLN A 189 10.13 -16.65 2.70
CA GLN A 189 8.83 -16.79 3.34
C GLN A 189 7.82 -15.96 2.57
N TRP A 190 6.57 -16.41 2.52
CA TRP A 190 5.52 -15.69 1.83
C TRP A 190 4.18 -15.80 2.59
N ILE A 191 3.32 -14.82 2.40
CA ILE A 191 1.92 -14.88 2.79
C ILE A 191 1.05 -14.22 1.72
N LEU A 192 -0.03 -14.91 1.36
CA LEU A 192 -1.02 -14.46 0.39
C LEU A 192 -2.37 -14.37 1.08
N LYS A 193 -2.97 -13.18 1.10
CA LYS A 193 -4.25 -12.95 1.77
C LYS A 193 -5.25 -12.25 0.85
N PRO A 194 -6.55 -12.58 0.95
CA PRO A 194 -7.60 -11.77 0.35
C PRO A 194 -7.50 -10.33 0.85
N ILE A 195 -7.72 -9.37 -0.03
CA ILE A 195 -7.56 -7.94 0.28
C ILE A 195 -8.46 -7.48 1.43
N ASN A 196 -9.62 -8.11 1.60
CA ASN A 196 -10.55 -7.78 2.69
C ASN A 196 -10.00 -8.19 4.07
N GLU A 197 -9.28 -9.32 4.15
CA GLU A 197 -8.58 -9.70 5.38
C GLU A 197 -7.47 -8.69 5.69
N VAL A 198 -6.74 -8.23 4.67
CA VAL A 198 -5.68 -7.23 4.82
C VAL A 198 -6.24 -5.90 5.29
N ILE A 199 -7.35 -5.43 4.69
CA ILE A 199 -8.06 -4.21 5.13
C ILE A 199 -8.47 -4.33 6.60
N ASN A 200 -9.11 -5.43 6.98
CA ASN A 200 -9.56 -5.64 8.35
C ASN A 200 -8.38 -5.66 9.33
N PHE A 201 -7.28 -6.32 8.96
CA PHE A 201 -6.08 -6.42 9.80
C PHE A 201 -5.42 -5.07 10.05
N TYR A 202 -5.28 -4.23 9.03
CA TYR A 202 -4.59 -2.94 9.15
C TYR A 202 -5.45 -1.79 9.66
N SER A 203 -6.78 -1.91 9.55
CA SER A 203 -7.74 -0.93 10.08
C SER A 203 -7.71 -0.87 11.60
N GLY A 204 -8.23 0.21 12.18
CA GLY A 204 -8.29 0.38 13.63
C GLY A 204 -8.39 1.84 14.05
N LYS A 205 -8.19 2.11 15.35
CA LYS A 205 -8.37 3.45 15.92
C LYS A 205 -7.57 4.53 15.17
N VAL A 206 -8.21 5.68 14.95
CA VAL A 206 -7.54 6.87 14.41
C VAL A 206 -6.99 7.71 15.54
N GLU A 207 -5.68 7.94 15.55
CA GLU A 207 -5.01 8.72 16.60
C GLU A 207 -3.68 9.32 16.11
N PHE A 208 -3.18 10.32 16.82
CA PHE A 208 -1.85 10.86 16.51
C PHE A 208 -0.75 9.98 17.11
N SER A 209 0.36 9.85 16.37
CA SER A 209 1.56 9.23 16.91
C SER A 209 2.30 10.17 17.85
N PRO A 210 3.17 9.67 18.75
CA PRO A 210 3.99 10.52 19.62
C PRO A 210 4.87 11.52 18.84
N GLN A 211 5.21 11.20 17.60
CA GLN A 211 6.02 12.04 16.70
C GLN A 211 5.18 13.04 15.91
N GLY A 212 3.85 13.09 16.10
CA GLY A 212 2.95 14.05 15.46
C GLY A 212 2.53 13.69 14.03
N SER A 213 2.63 12.42 13.65
CA SER A 213 1.97 11.86 12.45
C SER A 213 0.56 11.35 12.80
N LEU A 214 -0.21 10.86 11.82
CA LEU A 214 -1.51 10.21 12.07
C LEU A 214 -1.37 8.69 11.91
N LYS A 215 -2.05 7.94 12.78
CA LYS A 215 -2.24 6.50 12.71
C LYS A 215 -3.71 6.21 12.39
N ILE A 216 -3.95 5.26 11.50
CA ILE A 216 -5.26 4.66 11.22
C ILE A 216 -5.07 3.16 11.46
N GLY A 217 -5.37 2.71 12.68
CA GLY A 217 -4.95 1.39 13.14
C GLY A 217 -3.44 1.21 13.00
N LYS A 218 -3.04 0.24 12.18
CA LYS A 218 -1.63 -0.09 11.91
C LYS A 218 -1.03 0.69 10.73
N ILE A 219 -1.83 1.53 10.07
CA ILE A 219 -1.40 2.37 8.94
C ILE A 219 -0.85 3.69 9.47
N THR A 220 0.30 4.10 8.96
CA THR A 220 0.90 5.41 9.26
C THR A 220 0.69 6.36 8.10
N MET A 221 0.05 7.49 8.36
CA MET A 221 -0.06 8.62 7.45
C MET A 221 0.96 9.69 7.83
N GLN A 222 1.78 10.10 6.87
CA GLN A 222 2.88 11.03 7.08
C GLN A 222 3.19 11.86 5.84
N ARG A 223 3.83 13.02 6.04
CA ARG A 223 4.59 13.67 4.96
C ARG A 223 5.58 12.67 4.37
N LYS A 224 5.66 12.60 3.04
CA LYS A 224 6.61 11.73 2.33
C LYS A 224 8.05 11.98 2.79
N GLY A 225 8.48 13.24 2.80
CA GLY A 225 9.83 13.64 3.17
C GLY A 225 10.91 13.02 2.25
N GLY A 226 12.18 13.35 2.55
CA GLY A 226 13.32 12.84 1.79
C GLY A 226 13.43 13.44 0.38
N ASP A 227 13.74 12.60 -0.61
CA ASP A 227 13.89 12.94 -2.04
C ASP A 227 14.88 14.07 -2.36
N GLY A 228 15.88 14.29 -1.50
CA GLY A 228 16.87 15.36 -1.68
C GLY A 228 16.28 16.77 -1.54
N GLY A 229 15.11 16.91 -0.89
CA GLY A 229 14.44 18.21 -0.74
C GLY A 229 13.58 18.62 -1.93
N ARG A 230 13.39 17.74 -2.93
CA ARG A 230 12.47 17.98 -4.06
C ARG A 230 11.03 18.19 -3.58
N GLU A 231 10.24 18.85 -4.41
CA GLU A 231 8.82 19.12 -4.16
C GLU A 231 8.01 17.85 -3.83
N SER A 232 8.36 16.69 -4.43
CA SER A 232 7.72 15.39 -4.12
C SER A 232 7.81 14.97 -2.64
N ALA A 233 8.72 15.57 -1.86
CA ALA A 233 8.80 15.38 -0.42
C ALA A 233 7.56 15.91 0.33
N LYS A 234 6.77 16.78 -0.31
CA LYS A 234 5.53 17.38 0.23
C LYS A 234 4.28 16.53 -0.05
N MET A 235 4.39 15.39 -0.72
CA MET A 235 3.25 14.48 -0.89
C MET A 235 2.80 13.86 0.44
N LEU A 236 1.52 13.55 0.55
CA LEU A 236 0.98 12.72 1.64
C LEU A 236 1.24 11.24 1.33
N GLN A 237 1.77 10.50 2.30
CA GLN A 237 2.19 9.11 2.15
C GLN A 237 1.58 8.22 3.24
N PHE A 238 1.13 7.03 2.84
CA PHE A 238 0.65 5.98 3.72
C PHE A 238 1.63 4.80 3.72
N LYS A 239 1.94 4.29 4.92
CA LYS A 239 2.83 3.14 5.11
C LYS A 239 2.28 2.13 6.11
N ILE A 240 2.64 0.87 5.89
CA ILE A 240 2.40 -0.25 6.80
C ILE A 240 3.70 -1.03 6.99
N ASN A 241 3.77 -1.89 8.00
CA ASN A 241 4.70 -3.01 8.02
C ASN A 241 4.01 -4.25 7.42
N PRO A 242 4.33 -4.69 6.18
CA PRO A 242 3.71 -5.86 5.55
C PRO A 242 3.98 -7.17 6.30
N CYS A 243 5.10 -7.25 7.04
CA CYS A 243 5.50 -8.47 7.73
C CYS A 243 4.63 -8.76 8.98
N GLU A 244 3.82 -7.81 9.43
CA GLU A 244 2.85 -8.08 10.49
C GLU A 244 1.80 -9.13 10.08
N LEU A 245 1.57 -9.35 8.78
CA LEU A 245 0.63 -10.37 8.30
C LEU A 245 1.10 -11.81 8.59
N PHE A 246 2.38 -12.03 8.87
CA PHE A 246 2.91 -13.37 9.21
C PHE A 246 2.59 -13.80 10.66
N GLY A 247 2.15 -12.86 11.51
CA GLY A 247 1.89 -13.08 12.94
C GLY A 247 0.45 -13.40 13.28
#